data_AF-A0A1R2ALL1-F1
#
_entry.id   AF-A0A1R2ALL1-F1
#
_cell.length_a   1.000
_cell.length_b   1.000
_cell.length_c   1.000
_cell.angle_alpha   90.00
_cell.angle_beta   90.00
_cell.angle_gamma   90.00
#
_symmetry.space_group_name_H-M   'P 1'
#
loop_
_entity.id
_entity.type
_entity.pdbx_description
1 polymer ?
#
loop_
_entity_poly.entity_id
_entity_poly.type
_entity_poly.pdbx_seq_one_letter_code
_entity_poly.pdbx_strand_id
1 'polypeptide(L)' 'MGCSEAKPECSYLFEKQDKTRYKVLYFNGDSYLGGIIKAKKSGIGELTTNNGETYNGEWKKDRMSGKGTYVYKK' A
#
# COMPACT_ATOMS: atom_id res chain seq x y z
N MET A 1 -15.75 -13.64 12.76
CA MET A 1 -15.54 -12.18 12.85
C MET A 1 -14.05 -11.92 12.87
N GLY A 2 -13.57 -11.03 12.00
CA GLY A 2 -12.26 -10.35 12.06
C GLY A 2 -11.01 -11.22 12.19
N CYS A 3 -10.37 -11.57 11.07
CA CYS A 3 -8.94 -11.91 11.09
C CYS A 3 -8.14 -10.63 11.42
N SER A 4 -8.03 -10.34 12.72
CA SER A 4 -7.17 -9.33 13.31
C SER A 4 -5.79 -9.92 13.60
N GLU A 5 -5.12 -10.40 12.58
CA GLU A 5 -3.70 -10.77 12.67
C GLU A 5 -2.89 -9.71 11.94
N ALA A 6 -2.79 -8.54 12.57
CA ALA A 6 -1.69 -7.62 12.32
C ALA A 6 -0.41 -8.33 12.77
N LYS A 7 0.33 -8.91 11.82
CA LYS A 7 1.61 -9.56 12.10
C LYS A 7 2.63 -8.50 12.52
N PRO A 8 3.21 -8.59 13.74
CA PRO A 8 4.00 -7.53 14.36
C PRO A 8 5.49 -7.58 13.97
N GLU A 9 5.83 -7.94 12.73
CA GLU A 9 7.24 -8.05 12.32
C GLU A 9 7.75 -6.87 11.47
N CYS A 10 6.89 -5.91 11.13
CA CYS A 10 7.26 -4.58 10.65
C CYS A 10 6.11 -3.61 11.00
N SER A 11 6.42 -2.51 11.67
CA SER A 11 5.49 -1.55 12.25
C SER A 11 4.78 -0.69 11.19
N TYR A 12 3.74 -1.24 10.55
CA TYR A 12 2.83 -0.48 9.69
C TYR A 12 1.36 -0.67 10.09
N LEU A 13 0.57 0.42 9.99
CA LEU A 13 -0.85 0.46 10.36
C LEU A 13 -1.73 0.17 9.14
N PHE A 14 -2.62 -0.81 9.23
CA PHE A 14 -3.60 -1.12 8.20
C PHE A 14 -4.95 -0.48 8.53
N GLU A 15 -5.34 0.54 7.79
CA GLU A 15 -6.67 1.16 7.84
C GLU A 15 -7.51 0.63 6.67
N LYS A 16 -8.71 0.12 6.96
CA LYS A 16 -9.65 -0.29 5.91
C LYS A 16 -10.40 0.94 5.40
N GLN A 17 -10.20 1.30 4.13
CA GLN A 17 -10.91 2.45 3.54
C GLN A 17 -12.22 2.01 2.86
N ASP A 18 -12.18 0.91 2.10
CA ASP A 18 -13.32 0.40 1.34
C ASP A 18 -13.54 -1.11 1.54
N LYS A 19 -14.53 -1.69 0.86
CA LYS A 19 -14.70 -3.15 0.78
C LYS A 19 -13.51 -3.86 0.11
N THR A 20 -12.73 -3.16 -0.71
CA THR A 20 -11.67 -3.75 -1.55
C THR A 20 -10.30 -3.06 -1.44
N ARG A 21 -10.20 -1.92 -0.73
CA ARG A 21 -8.96 -1.13 -0.59
C ARG A 21 -8.57 -0.94 0.87
N TYR A 22 -7.27 -1.04 1.11
CA TYR A 22 -6.62 -0.87 2.40
C TYR A 22 -5.57 0.22 2.28
N LYS A 23 -5.56 1.11 3.27
CA LYS A 23 -4.54 2.12 3.48
C LYS A 23 -3.54 1.57 4.49
N VAL A 24 -2.26 1.67 4.16
CA VAL A 24 -1.14 1.19 4.95
C VAL A 24 -0.25 2.37 5.24
N LEU A 25 0.00 2.65 6.51
CA LEU A 25 0.94 3.69 6.92
C LEU A 25 2.22 3.02 7.39
N TYR A 26 3.34 3.39 6.78
CA TYR A 26 4.66 2.89 7.11
C TYR A 26 5.34 3.81 8.13
N PHE A 27 6.16 3.23 9.00
CA PHE A 27 6.91 3.98 10.01
C PHE A 27 7.87 5.02 9.41
N ASN A 28 8.34 4.81 8.17
CA ASN A 28 9.18 5.77 7.46
C ASN A 28 8.41 7.00 6.93
N GLY A 29 7.09 7.07 7.16
CA GLY A 29 6.20 8.13 6.68
C GLY A 29 5.58 7.85 5.30
N ASP A 30 5.94 6.74 4.65
CA ASP A 30 5.29 6.34 3.42
C ASP A 30 3.86 5.87 3.71
N SER A 31 2.98 5.97 2.72
CA SER A 31 1.64 5.42 2.78
C SER A 31 1.29 4.70 1.49
N TYR A 32 0.66 3.54 1.60
CA TYR A 32 0.16 2.77 0.47
C TYR A 32 -1.35 2.64 0.54
N LEU A 33 -2.05 2.92 -0.55
CA LEU A 33 -3.48 2.75 -0.67
C LEU A 33 -3.78 1.81 -1.83
N GLY A 34 -4.31 0.62 -1.54
CA GLY A 34 -4.67 -0.31 -2.60
C GLY A 34 -5.17 -1.66 -2.11
N GLY A 35 -5.23 -2.61 -3.03
CA GLY A 35 -5.58 -3.99 -2.69
C GLY A 35 -4.45 -4.69 -1.92
N ILE A 36 -4.84 -5.50 -0.94
CA ILE A 36 -3.92 -6.36 -0.18
C ILE A 36 -4.51 -7.77 -0.15
N ILE A 37 -3.73 -8.74 -0.62
CA ILE A 37 -4.13 -10.14 -0.66
C ILE A 37 -3.03 -10.93 0.05
N LYS A 38 -3.41 -11.72 1.06
CA LYS A 38 -2.48 -12.53 1.87
C LYS A 38 -1.33 -11.68 2.47
N ALA A 39 -1.67 -10.50 3.00
CA ALA A 39 -0.71 -9.53 3.56
C ALA A 39 0.32 -8.99 2.55
N LYS A 40 0.03 -9.07 1.24
CA LYS A 40 0.88 -8.55 0.16
C LYS A 40 0.13 -7.56 -0.71
N LYS A 41 0.78 -6.49 -1.17
CA LYS A 41 0.19 -5.53 -2.13
C LYS A 41 -0.19 -6.24 -3.42
N SER A 42 -1.41 -5.99 -3.89
CA SER A 42 -1.95 -6.62 -5.09
C SER A 42 -3.04 -5.78 -5.76
N GLY A 43 -3.12 -5.83 -7.09
CA GLY A 43 -4.07 -5.06 -7.87
C GLY A 43 -3.64 -3.61 -8.04
N ILE A 44 -4.58 -2.70 -8.28
CA ILE A 44 -4.25 -1.28 -8.41
C ILE A 44 -4.00 -0.69 -7.02
N GLY A 45 -2.90 0.06 -6.91
CA GLY A 45 -2.51 0.70 -5.67
C GLY A 45 -1.66 1.95 -5.89
N GLU A 46 -1.74 2.84 -4.93
CA GLU A 46 -1.02 4.10 -4.86
C GLU A 46 -0.04 4.04 -3.69
N LEU A 47 1.23 4.33 -3.93
CA LEU A 47 2.26 4.47 -2.91
C LEU A 47 2.68 5.94 -2.87
N THR A 48 2.39 6.62 -1.78
CA THR A 48 2.87 7.96 -1.48
C THR A 48 4.08 7.84 -0.58
N THR A 49 5.23 8.33 -1.02
CA THR A 49 6.44 8.38 -0.19
C THR A 49 6.37 9.56 0.77
N ASN A 50 7.10 9.50 1.88
CA ASN A 50 7.24 10.63 2.80
C ASN A 50 7.83 11.88 2.13
N ASN A 51 8.58 11.71 1.04
CA ASN A 51 9.12 12.80 0.23
C ASN A 51 8.01 13.54 -0.55
N GLY A 52 6.79 13.00 -0.58
CA GLY A 52 5.66 13.52 -1.34
C GLY A 52 5.65 13.09 -2.81
N GLU A 53 6.42 12.05 -3.16
CA GLU A 53 6.34 11.41 -4.46
C GLU A 53 5.20 10.39 -4.43
N THR A 54 4.50 10.20 -5.54
CA THR A 54 3.40 9.24 -5.61
C THR A 54 3.58 8.28 -6.76
N TYR A 55 3.40 6.99 -6.51
CA TYR A 55 3.38 5.96 -7.51
C TYR A 55 1.99 5.35 -7.59
N ASN A 56 1.29 5.53 -8.70
CA ASN A 56 -0.01 4.94 -8.94
C ASN A 56 0.12 3.87 -10.03
N GLY A 57 -0.09 2.60 -9.69
CA GLY A 57 0.11 1.52 -10.64
C GLY A 57 -0.41 0.17 -10.19
N GLU A 58 -0.14 -0.85 -10.99
CA GLU A 58 -0.46 -2.23 -10.63
C GLU A 58 0.59 -2.80 -9.66
N TRP A 59 0.11 -3.61 -8.72
CA TRP A 59 0.91 -4.28 -7.70
C TRP A 59 0.62 -5.78 -7.76
N LYS A 60 1.67 -6.57 -7.55
CA LYS A 60 1.57 -8.03 -7.51
C LYS A 60 2.60 -8.60 -6.55
N LYS A 61 2.12 -9.18 -5.45
CA LYS A 61 2.98 -9.81 -4.42
C LYS A 61 4.04 -8.84 -3.86
N ASP A 62 3.61 -7.65 -3.45
CA ASP A 62 4.48 -6.55 -2.93
C ASP A 62 5.42 -5.89 -3.94
N ARG A 63 5.30 -6.24 -5.23
CA ARG A 63 6.11 -5.63 -6.28
C ARG A 63 5.24 -4.78 -7.19
N MET A 64 5.76 -3.62 -7.57
CA MET A 64 5.22 -2.84 -8.68
C MET A 64 5.25 -3.72 -9.93
N SER A 65 4.13 -3.79 -10.62
CA SER A 65 3.93 -4.63 -11.79
C SER A 65 3.14 -3.85 -12.83
N GLY A 66 3.13 -4.34 -14.08
CA GLY A 66 2.32 -3.75 -15.14
C GLY A 66 2.64 -2.27 -15.40
N LYS A 67 1.59 -1.49 -15.65
CA LYS A 67 1.71 -0.06 -15.93
C LYS A 67 1.46 0.75 -14.66
N GLY A 68 2.27 1.78 -14.48
CA GLY A 68 2.09 2.74 -13.40
C GLY A 68 2.65 4.10 -13.78
N THR A 69 2.16 5.13 -13.10
CA THR A 69 2.63 6.50 -13.20
C THR A 69 3.37 6.82 -11.92
N TYR A 70 4.63 7.22 -12.05
CA TYR A 70 5.42 7.76 -10.94
C TYR A 70 5.45 9.28 -11.07
N VAL A 71 4.98 9.98 -10.05
CA VAL A 71 4.95 11.43 -9.95
C VAL A 71 6.05 11.85 -8.99
N TYR A 72 7.05 12.54 -9.53
CA TYR A 72 8.13 13.13 -8.77
C TYR A 72 7.69 14.50 -8.26
N LYS A 73 7.97 14.79 -6.99
CA LYS A 73 7.82 16.14 -6.45
C LYS A 73 8.98 17.00 -6.97
N LYS A 74 8.65 18.15 -7.56
CA LYS A 74 9.63 19.10 -8.15
C LYS A 74 10.29 19.97 -7.09
#